data_AF-A0A955HJQ3-F1
#
_entry.id   AF-A0A955HJQ3-F1
#
_cell.length_a   1.000
_cell.length_b   1.000
_cell.length_c   1.000
_cell.angle_alpha   90.00
_cell.angle_beta   90.00
_cell.angle_gamma   90.00
#
_symmetry.space_group_name_H-M   'P 1'
#
loop_
_entity.id
_entity.type
_entity.pdbx_description
1 polymer ?
#
loop_
_entity_poly.entity_id
_entity_poly.type
_entity_poly.pdbx_seq_one_letter_code
_entity_poly.pdbx_strand_id
1 'polypeptide(L)'
;MKQTSEPSSGLVTRTTQLTVMPKGEATYSELSTTITIEDEAAGEFVTVEQHGRADLGKIAIDPEEWPMLRAAINRMIKECR
;
A
#
# COMPACT_ATOMS: atom_id res chain seq x y z
N MET A 1 32.10 -24.39 29.10
CA MET A 1 30.77 -23.75 28.93
C MET A 1 30.35 -23.94 27.49
N LYS A 2 29.27 -24.70 27.22
CA LYS A 2 28.77 -24.88 25.85
C LYS A 2 27.94 -23.66 25.50
N GLN A 3 28.43 -22.83 24.57
CA GLN A 3 27.64 -21.79 23.93
C GLN A 3 26.82 -22.49 22.84
N THR A 4 25.55 -22.75 23.13
CA THR A 4 24.57 -23.12 22.11
C THR A 4 24.07 -21.83 21.50
N SER A 5 24.63 -21.42 20.36
CA SER A 5 24.02 -20.40 19.51
C SER A 5 22.79 -21.02 18.87
N GLU A 6 21.60 -20.56 19.26
CA GLU A 6 20.38 -20.82 18.51
C GLU A 6 20.54 -20.22 17.09
N PRO A 7 20.03 -20.88 16.04
CA PRO A 7 20.00 -20.26 14.73
C PRO A 7 19.10 -19.03 14.80
N SER A 8 19.65 -17.82 14.60
CA SER A 8 18.80 -16.67 14.32
C SER A 8 18.16 -16.96 12.98
N SER A 9 16.90 -17.38 12.97
CA SER A 9 16.14 -17.51 11.74
C SER A 9 16.14 -16.14 11.08
N GLY A 10 16.93 -15.98 10.01
CA GLY A 10 17.14 -14.69 9.33
C GLY A 10 15.93 -14.21 8.52
N LEU A 11 14.72 -14.54 8.98
CA LEU A 11 13.45 -14.17 8.36
C LEU A 11 12.85 -13.00 9.14
N VAL A 12 12.36 -12.01 8.40
CA VAL A 12 11.65 -10.85 8.94
C VAL A 12 10.26 -10.78 8.33
N THR A 13 9.27 -10.40 9.12
CA THR A 13 7.93 -10.08 8.61
C THR A 13 7.89 -8.63 8.19
N ARG A 14 7.34 -8.36 7.01
CA ARG A 14 7.13 -7.00 6.48
C ARG A 14 5.72 -6.86 5.97
N THR A 15 5.05 -5.78 6.38
CA THR A 15 3.78 -5.40 5.78
C THR A 15 4.06 -4.76 4.42
N THR A 16 3.53 -5.35 3.36
CA THR A 16 3.59 -4.81 2.01
C THR A 16 2.23 -4.33 1.51
N GLN A 17 1.13 -4.69 2.15
CA GLN A 17 -0.21 -4.31 1.71
C GLN A 17 -1.10 -3.88 2.88
N LEU A 18 -1.87 -2.82 2.66
CA LEU A 18 -2.96 -2.38 3.51
C LEU A 18 -4.26 -2.33 2.69
N THR A 19 -5.38 -2.71 3.30
CA THR A 19 -6.71 -2.56 2.69
C THR A 19 -7.53 -1.57 3.52
N VAL A 20 -8.01 -0.51 2.87
CA VAL A 20 -8.97 0.45 3.45
C VAL A 20 -10.35 0.03 2.98
N MET A 21 -11.27 -0.19 3.92
CA MET A 21 -12.59 -0.77 3.65
C MET A 21 -13.60 -0.36 4.72
N PRO A 22 -14.90 -0.45 4.44
CA PRO A 22 -15.93 -0.26 5.45
C PRO A 22 -15.77 -1.24 6.62
N LYS A 23 -16.00 -0.76 7.84
CA LYS A 23 -15.90 -1.59 9.04
C LYS A 23 -16.95 -2.71 9.01
N GLY A 24 -16.49 -3.96 9.18
CA GLY A 24 -17.36 -5.14 9.23
C GLY A 24 -17.67 -5.76 7.88
N GLU A 25 -17.22 -5.18 6.78
CA GLU A 25 -17.30 -5.80 5.46
C GLU A 25 -16.14 -6.79 5.22
N ALA A 26 -16.17 -7.48 4.08
CA ALA A 26 -15.08 -8.34 3.65
C ALA A 26 -14.00 -7.54 2.92
N THR A 27 -12.76 -8.04 2.92
CA THR A 27 -11.62 -7.40 2.24
C THR A 27 -11.74 -7.34 0.72
N TYR A 28 -12.64 -8.14 0.13
CA TYR A 28 -12.96 -8.13 -1.30
C TYR A 28 -14.19 -7.28 -1.63
N SER A 29 -14.68 -6.47 -0.68
CA SER A 29 -15.77 -5.54 -0.93
C SER A 29 -15.42 -4.61 -2.10
N GLU A 30 -16.42 -4.31 -2.92
CA GLU A 30 -16.32 -3.33 -4.01
C GLU A 30 -16.04 -1.90 -3.49
N LEU A 31 -16.22 -1.65 -2.19
CA LEU A 31 -15.90 -0.38 -1.54
C LEU A 31 -14.49 -0.36 -0.93
N SER A 32 -13.68 -1.39 -1.19
CA SER A 32 -12.32 -1.49 -0.67
C SER A 32 -11.29 -0.88 -1.62
N THR A 33 -10.22 -0.34 -1.03
CA THR A 33 -9.04 0.16 -1.72
C THR A 33 -7.82 -0.56 -1.17
N THR A 34 -7.00 -1.14 -2.03
CA THR A 34 -5.72 -1.76 -1.67
C THR A 34 -4.58 -0.78 -1.92
N ILE A 35 -3.63 -0.73 -0.97
CA ILE A 35 -2.41 0.06 -1.03
C ILE A 35 -1.24 -0.90 -0.84
N THR A 36 -0.40 -1.06 -1.87
CA THR A 36 0.62 -2.10 -1.93
C THR A 36 1.99 -1.52 -2.23
N ILE A 37 3.02 -1.92 -1.48
CA ILE A 37 4.43 -1.75 -1.83
C ILE A 37 4.75 -2.83 -2.88
N GLU A 38 4.99 -2.39 -4.11
CA GLU A 38 5.52 -3.23 -5.19
C GLU A 38 7.05 -3.02 -5.26
N ASP A 39 7.79 -4.07 -5.63
CA ASP A 39 9.24 -4.03 -5.85
C ASP A 39 9.55 -4.67 -7.21
N GLU A 40 9.95 -3.85 -8.18
CA GLU A 40 10.26 -4.31 -9.54
C GLU A 40 11.78 -4.25 -9.83
N ALA A 41 12.63 -4.58 -8.85
CA ALA A 41 14.10 -4.60 -8.93
C ALA A 41 14.78 -3.24 -9.23
N ALA A 42 14.05 -2.28 -9.77
CA ALA A 42 14.45 -0.89 -9.95
C ALA A 42 14.15 -0.03 -8.70
N GLY A 43 13.51 -0.61 -7.69
CA GLY A 43 13.13 0.07 -6.45
C GLY A 43 11.69 -0.26 -6.04
N GLU A 44 11.35 0.18 -4.83
CA GLU A 44 10.00 0.04 -4.28
C GLU A 44 9.16 1.27 -4.62
N PHE A 45 7.90 1.02 -4.98
CA PHE A 45 6.90 2.07 -5.17
C PHE A 45 5.57 1.64 -4.58
N VAL A 46 4.69 2.61 -4.34
CA VAL A 46 3.35 2.34 -3.80
C VAL A 46 2.36 2.28 -4.95
N THR A 47 1.48 1.29 -4.92
CA THR A 47 0.32 1.24 -5.81
C THR A 47 -0.97 1.39 -5.04
N VAL A 48 -1.98 2.00 -5.66
CA VAL A 48 -3.32 2.15 -5.10
C VAL A 48 -4.35 1.69 -6.14
N GLU A 49 -5.23 0.78 -5.73
CA GLU A 49 -6.24 0.16 -6.59
C GLU A 49 -7.59 0.09 -5.86
N GLN A 50 -8.68 0.47 -6.54
CA GLN A 50 -10.04 0.38 -6.01
C GLN A 50 -10.72 -0.88 -6.54
N HIS A 51 -11.43 -1.60 -5.68
CA HIS A 51 -12.20 -2.77 -6.06
C HIS A 51 -13.57 -2.39 -6.66
N GLY A 52 -14.25 -3.35 -7.30
CA GLY A 52 -15.65 -3.22 -7.73
C GLY A 52 -15.93 -2.34 -8.96
N ARG A 53 -14.91 -1.71 -9.52
CA ARG A 53 -15.01 -0.85 -10.70
C ARG A 53 -13.91 -1.17 -11.69
N ALA A 54 -14.21 -2.06 -12.63
CA ALA A 54 -13.26 -2.49 -13.66
C ALA A 54 -12.83 -1.36 -14.62
N ASP A 55 -13.55 -0.23 -14.60
CA ASP A 55 -13.23 0.98 -15.35
C ASP A 55 -12.18 1.87 -14.66
N LEU A 56 -11.87 1.63 -13.38
CA LEU A 56 -10.87 2.39 -12.64
C LEU A 56 -9.49 1.76 -12.80
N GLY A 57 -8.49 2.61 -13.05
CA GLY A 57 -7.09 2.17 -13.16
C GLY A 57 -6.38 2.06 -11.81
N LYS A 58 -5.29 1.30 -11.80
CA LYS A 58 -4.29 1.26 -10.73
C LYS A 58 -3.33 2.43 -10.91
N ILE A 59 -3.05 3.18 -9.84
CA ILE A 59 -2.01 4.22 -9.85
C ILE A 59 -0.73 3.68 -9.21
N ALA A 60 0.42 3.97 -9.81
CA ALA A 60 1.74 3.76 -9.23
C ALA A 60 2.31 5.11 -8.80
N ILE A 61 2.88 5.16 -7.60
CA ILE A 61 3.38 6.36 -6.94
C ILE A 61 4.80 6.09 -6.47
N ASP A 62 5.74 6.81 -7.06
CA ASP A 62 7.12 6.79 -6.61
C ASP A 62 7.24 7.53 -5.25
N PRO A 63 8.04 7.01 -4.29
CA PRO A 63 8.30 7.71 -3.03
C PRO A 63 8.81 9.15 -3.17
N GLU A 64 9.58 9.45 -4.23
CA GLU A 64 10.13 10.78 -4.49
C GLU A 64 9.04 11.79 -4.93
N GLU A 65 8.03 11.31 -5.67
CA GLU A 65 6.92 12.12 -6.15
C GLU A 65 5.83 12.32 -5.08
N TRP A 66 5.77 11.42 -4.10
CA TRP A 66 4.70 11.39 -3.09
C TRP A 66 4.45 12.73 -2.37
N PRO A 67 5.45 13.51 -1.91
CA PRO A 67 5.19 14.77 -1.25
C PRO A 67 4.39 15.76 -2.11
N MET A 68 4.67 15.79 -3.42
CA MET A 68 3.97 16.66 -4.37
C MET A 68 2.56 16.15 -4.66
N LEU A 69 2.42 14.85 -4.97
CA LEU A 69 1.13 14.23 -5.22
C LEU A 69 0.19 14.38 -4.02
N ARG A 70 0.68 14.09 -2.81
CA ARG A 70 -0.08 14.24 -1.57
C ARG A 70 -0.57 15.67 -1.37
N ALA A 71 0.28 16.67 -1.62
CA ALA A 71 -0.10 18.07 -1.46
C ALA A 71 -1.19 18.47 -2.46
N ALA A 72 -1.05 18.06 -3.73
CA ALA A 72 -2.04 18.31 -4.77
C ALA A 72 -3.37 17.60 -4.47
N ILE A 73 -3.33 16.31 -4.11
CA ILE A 73 -4.53 15.52 -3.74
C ILE A 73 -5.24 16.17 -2.55
N ASN A 74 -4.52 16.49 -1.48
CA ASN A 74 -5.12 17.13 -0.30
C ASN A 74 -5.75 18.49 -0.62
N ARG A 75 -5.17 19.25 -1.55
CA ARG A 75 -5.79 20.49 -2.04
C ARG A 75 -7.09 20.18 -2.77
N MET A 76 -7.06 19.28 -3.75
CA MET A 76 -8.24 18.97 -4.56
C MET A 76 -9.39 18.38 -3.73
N ILE A 77 -9.10 17.54 -2.73
CA ILE A 77 -10.11 17.00 -1.81
C ILE A 77 -10.82 18.13 -1.04
N LYS A 78 -10.10 19.19 -0.65
CA LYS A 78 -10.72 20.35 0.04
C LYS A 78 -11.62 21.18 -0.87
N GLU A 79 -11.44 21.09 -2.18
CA GLU A 79 -12.25 21.81 -3.18
C GLU A 79 -13.51 21.02 -3.59
N CYS A 80 -13.66 19.76 -3.17
CA CYS A 80 -14.87 18.97 -3.40
C CYS A 80 -16.09 19.60 -2.71
N ARG A 81 -17.27 19.52 -3.36
CA ARG A 81 -18.54 20.07 -2.87
C ARG A 81 -19.43 19.01 -2.24
#